data_AF-A0A504WZ72-F1
#
_entry.id   AF-A0A504WZ72-F1
#
_cell.length_a   1.000
_cell.length_b   1.000
_cell.length_c   1.000
_cell.angle_alpha   90.00
_cell.angle_beta   90.00
_cell.angle_gamma   90.00
#
_symmetry.space_group_name_H-M   'P 1'
#
loop_
_entity.id
_entity.type
_entity.pdbx_description
1 polymer ?
#
loop_
_entity_poly.entity_id
_entity_poly.type
_entity_poly.pdbx_seq_one_letter_code
_entity_poly.pdbx_strand_id
1 'polypeptide(L)'
;MEMDPMTRQEAAKVENVLADLAEELQILTFLPDEFSSWVRDESVVAATLRDTNMYLRRYEEHVVRKTKEAEAKHDVIRGTPTVAGLQYEEERQRAVKAACFVYAASHYGDLTANDDNEAVLQVSDYAQLERDLLAGAHTIGSVDAADLQAHHLSTRALIDTLRDGGYGDIMKYHVKHLYTSHFSSTAASQRPGPSVAASDSRVLSQAYRCGMIDEDLDRLRGLVVTLHRLIRQRNQSTVNEDMHRYQLLHDAVNRDQAGTADVQVLNQRYLDIKAARQREVAGLDREIEALEEELQYVQRTADIELEAFQSMQETVQEDRRCSLRQQLEVHRKNADEVARRLQQAQAKALDELNTLRSNRTKREAAVSGAITEYDAQSALLEAAMRQLNHEAEEDTERIVALEEVVEKLHKEREEHAWEVMVAEQRQEHAKVICEHQEHDARVIQAYYRAFIARVHTQRELEKNARKRKKKGRAKK
;
A
#
# COMPACT_ATOMS: atom_id res chain seq x y z
N MET A 1 71.18 48.98 -42.92
CA MET A 1 71.97 50.21 -42.76
C MET A 1 72.27 50.34 -41.27
N GLU A 2 73.54 50.28 -40.89
CA GLU A 2 73.94 50.60 -39.52
C GLU A 2 73.81 52.11 -39.32
N MET A 3 73.35 52.56 -38.15
CA MET A 3 73.37 53.98 -37.82
C MET A 3 74.81 54.48 -37.81
N ASP A 4 75.03 55.63 -38.45
CA ASP A 4 76.32 56.30 -38.47
C ASP A 4 76.80 56.61 -37.03
N PRO A 5 78.10 56.52 -36.72
CA PRO A 5 78.61 56.68 -35.36
C PRO A 5 78.27 58.04 -34.73
N MET A 6 78.22 59.10 -35.54
CA MET A 6 77.85 60.45 -35.08
C MET A 6 76.38 60.48 -34.63
N THR A 7 75.48 59.90 -35.43
CA THR A 7 74.05 59.79 -35.09
C THR A 7 73.83 58.88 -33.87
N ARG A 8 74.62 57.81 -33.73
CA ARG A 8 74.56 56.94 -32.53
C ARG A 8 75.03 57.68 -31.28
N GLN A 9 76.05 58.53 -31.38
CA GLN A 9 76.52 59.34 -30.26
C GLN A 9 75.49 60.41 -29.85
N GLU A 10 74.83 61.05 -30.81
CA GLU A 10 73.74 62.00 -30.55
C GLU A 10 72.53 61.29 -29.92
N ALA A 11 72.18 60.10 -30.40
CA ALA A 11 71.07 59.32 -29.86
C ALA A 11 71.36 58.85 -28.42
N ALA A 12 72.61 58.49 -28.10
CA ALA A 12 73.03 58.17 -26.74
C ALA A 12 72.95 59.39 -25.80
N LYS A 13 73.23 60.61 -26.29
CA LYS A 13 73.00 61.83 -25.50
C LYS A 13 71.53 62.03 -25.18
N VAL A 14 70.65 61.81 -26.16
CA VAL A 14 69.19 61.89 -25.97
C VAL A 14 68.70 60.82 -24.99
N GLU A 15 69.23 59.59 -25.07
CA GLU A 15 68.92 58.53 -24.10
C GLU A 15 69.29 58.93 -22.66
N ASN A 16 70.48 59.51 -22.46
CA ASN A 16 70.92 59.97 -21.14
C ASN A 16 70.03 61.12 -20.63
N VAL A 17 69.74 62.11 -21.47
CA VAL A 17 68.84 63.23 -21.10
C VAL A 17 67.46 62.73 -20.69
N LEU A 18 66.91 61.73 -21.39
CA LEU A 18 65.60 61.15 -21.02
C LEU A 18 65.65 60.31 -19.74
N ALA A 19 66.80 59.68 -19.44
CA ALA A 19 66.99 58.98 -18.17
C ALA A 19 67.04 59.98 -17.01
N ASP A 20 67.83 61.04 -17.15
CA ASP A 20 67.94 62.11 -16.15
C ASP A 20 66.58 62.79 -15.93
N LEU A 21 65.86 63.12 -17.00
CA LEU A 21 64.52 63.72 -16.92
C LEU A 21 63.50 62.81 -16.21
N ALA A 22 63.56 61.49 -16.42
CA ALA A 22 62.66 60.56 -15.74
C ALA A 22 62.92 60.49 -14.22
N GLU A 23 64.17 60.71 -13.80
CA GLU A 23 64.57 60.78 -12.40
C GLU A 23 64.24 62.14 -11.77
N GLU A 24 64.46 63.24 -12.48
CA GLU A 24 64.06 64.59 -12.07
C GLU A 24 62.55 64.68 -11.85
N LEU A 25 61.75 64.18 -12.82
CA LEU A 25 60.29 64.12 -12.69
C LEU A 25 59.86 63.25 -11.51
N GLN A 26 60.60 62.19 -11.19
CA GLN A 26 60.31 61.38 -10.01
C GLN A 26 60.49 62.18 -8.71
N ILE A 27 61.56 62.94 -8.58
CA ILE A 27 61.81 63.76 -7.40
C ILE A 27 60.75 64.85 -7.29
N LEU A 28 60.44 65.52 -8.40
CA LEU A 28 59.41 66.55 -8.47
C LEU A 28 58.02 66.04 -8.03
N THR A 29 57.64 64.81 -8.40
CA THR A 29 56.33 64.23 -7.99
C THR A 29 56.15 64.14 -6.47
N PHE A 30 57.25 64.14 -5.72
CA PHE A 30 57.25 63.99 -4.27
C PHE A 30 57.34 65.31 -3.50
N LEU A 31 57.63 66.42 -4.19
CA LEU A 31 57.86 67.70 -3.51
C LEU A 31 56.57 68.30 -2.92
N PRO A 32 56.70 69.17 -1.91
CA PRO A 32 55.67 70.14 -1.53
C PRO A 32 55.20 71.02 -2.68
N ASP A 33 53.93 71.42 -2.62
CA ASP A 33 53.39 72.54 -3.42
C ASP A 33 53.82 73.91 -2.84
N GLU A 34 54.13 73.98 -1.54
CA GLU A 34 54.60 75.19 -0.86
C GLU A 34 55.75 74.86 0.08
N PHE A 35 56.97 75.31 -0.24
CA PHE A 35 58.13 75.14 0.65
C PHE A 35 58.13 76.10 1.85
N SER A 36 57.49 77.27 1.69
CA SER A 36 57.56 78.37 2.65
C SER A 36 56.86 78.11 3.99
N SER A 37 55.85 77.24 4.00
CA SER A 37 55.11 76.85 5.21
C SER A 37 55.87 75.81 6.05
N TRP A 38 56.87 75.13 5.48
CA TRP A 38 57.49 73.94 6.09
C TRP A 38 58.75 74.26 6.89
N VAL A 39 59.45 75.32 6.49
CA VAL A 39 60.65 75.83 7.17
C VAL A 39 60.28 76.64 8.43
N ARG A 40 59.07 77.22 8.47
CA ARG A 40 58.63 78.15 9.52
C ARG A 40 57.83 77.51 10.65
N ASP A 41 57.41 76.26 10.49
CA ASP A 41 56.71 75.54 11.55
C ASP A 41 57.75 75.05 12.56
N GLU A 42 57.95 75.79 13.65
CA GLU A 42 58.96 75.54 14.70
C GLU A 42 58.91 74.10 15.25
N SER A 43 57.75 73.44 15.09
CA SER A 43 57.54 72.04 15.45
C SER A 43 58.31 71.04 14.57
N VAL A 44 58.54 71.35 13.29
CA VAL A 44 59.27 70.52 12.31
C VAL A 44 60.78 70.61 12.56
N VAL A 45 61.27 71.82 12.87
CA VAL A 45 62.68 72.08 13.14
C VAL A 45 63.11 71.50 14.50
N ALA A 46 62.25 71.54 15.52
CA ALA A 46 62.55 71.06 16.88
C ALA A 46 62.65 69.53 17.02
N ALA A 47 62.20 68.76 16.03
CA ALA A 47 62.11 67.30 16.13
C ALA A 47 63.27 66.52 15.48
N THR A 48 64.20 67.23 14.87
CA THR A 48 65.37 66.69 14.16
C THR A 48 66.42 66.05 15.06
N LEU A 49 66.31 66.21 16.38
CA LEU A 49 67.36 65.79 17.29
C LEU A 49 67.32 64.32 17.73
N ARG A 50 66.26 63.54 17.49
CA ARG A 50 66.19 62.07 17.77
C ARG A 50 65.10 61.37 16.93
N ASP A 51 65.52 60.56 15.96
CA ASP A 51 64.74 59.63 15.11
C ASP A 51 63.54 60.22 14.33
N THR A 52 63.58 60.18 12.99
CA THR A 52 62.48 60.57 12.08
C THR A 52 61.15 59.86 12.36
N ASN A 53 61.20 58.63 12.87
CA ASN A 53 60.01 57.89 13.31
C ASN A 53 59.36 58.44 14.58
N MET A 54 60.11 59.15 15.44
CA MET A 54 59.55 59.79 16.63
C MET A 54 58.78 61.07 16.28
N TYR A 55 59.20 61.80 15.25
CA TYR A 55 58.49 63.02 14.85
C TYR A 55 57.12 62.72 14.27
N LEU A 56 57.02 61.74 13.36
CA LEU A 56 55.73 61.28 12.83
C LEU A 56 54.80 60.82 13.96
N ARG A 57 55.32 60.08 14.96
CA ARG A 57 54.54 59.70 16.15
C ARG A 57 54.10 60.88 17.00
N ARG A 58 54.98 61.87 17.25
CA ARG A 58 54.64 63.07 18.03
C ARG A 58 53.66 63.99 17.29
N TYR A 59 53.76 64.05 15.97
CA TYR A 59 52.79 64.75 15.13
C TYR A 59 51.45 64.03 15.18
N GLU A 60 51.44 62.69 15.03
CA GLU A 60 50.25 61.87 15.22
C GLU A 60 49.64 62.08 16.62
N GLU A 61 50.45 62.11 17.70
CA GLU A 61 50.00 62.42 19.07
C GLU A 61 49.46 63.86 19.22
N HIS A 62 50.14 64.84 18.63
CA HIS A 62 49.74 66.25 18.64
C HIS A 62 48.41 66.46 17.93
N VAL A 63 48.23 65.81 16.78
CA VAL A 63 46.99 65.89 16.00
C VAL A 63 45.89 65.06 16.66
N VAL A 64 46.18 63.91 17.28
CA VAL A 64 45.24 63.17 18.14
C VAL A 64 44.79 64.03 19.33
N ARG A 65 45.69 64.83 19.90
CA ARG A 65 45.33 65.77 20.97
C ARG A 65 44.44 66.91 20.46
N LYS A 66 44.76 67.50 19.30
CA LYS A 66 43.93 68.56 18.69
C LYS A 66 42.57 68.07 18.21
N THR A 67 42.48 66.87 17.67
CA THR A 67 41.21 66.23 17.29
C THR A 67 40.38 65.90 18.54
N LYS A 68 40.98 65.38 19.62
CA LYS A 68 40.29 65.22 20.91
C LYS A 68 39.84 66.56 21.52
N GLU A 69 40.63 67.62 21.40
CA GLU A 69 40.25 68.97 21.82
C GLU A 69 39.12 69.57 20.96
N ALA A 70 39.02 69.19 19.67
CA ALA A 70 37.93 69.56 18.77
C ALA A 70 36.66 68.72 19.01
N GLU A 71 36.79 67.41 19.25
CA GLU A 71 35.71 66.49 19.60
C GLU A 71 35.09 66.84 20.96
N ALA A 72 35.91 67.24 21.95
CA ALA A 72 35.42 67.73 23.25
C ALA A 72 34.63 69.05 23.16
N LYS A 73 34.68 69.76 22.02
CA LYS A 73 33.88 70.96 21.75
C LYS A 73 32.63 70.67 20.90
N HIS A 74 32.45 69.44 20.41
CA HIS A 74 31.42 69.07 19.44
C HIS A 74 30.67 67.78 19.85
N ASP A 75 30.07 67.76 21.05
CA ASP A 75 28.94 66.87 21.31
C ASP A 75 27.70 67.49 20.66
N VAL A 76 27.28 66.94 19.51
CA VAL A 76 25.91 66.91 18.93
C VAL A 76 25.98 66.85 17.40
N ILE A 77 25.36 65.80 16.85
CA ILE A 77 25.10 65.45 15.42
C ILE A 77 26.12 64.49 14.78
N ARG A 78 25.67 63.23 14.76
CA ARG A 78 26.28 62.06 14.12
C ARG A 78 25.70 61.94 12.71
N GLY A 79 26.52 61.96 11.65
CA GLY A 79 26.05 61.54 10.31
C GLY A 79 26.70 62.11 9.05
N THR A 80 27.79 62.88 9.10
CA THR A 80 28.54 63.32 7.91
C THR A 80 30.05 63.06 8.09
N PRO A 81 30.79 62.65 7.04
CA PRO A 81 32.24 62.58 7.11
C PRO A 81 32.77 63.98 7.42
N THR A 82 33.38 64.13 8.59
CA THR A 82 33.77 65.40 9.18
C THR A 82 34.82 66.08 8.29
N VAL A 83 34.66 67.37 7.97
CA VAL A 83 35.67 68.24 7.31
C VAL A 83 37.06 68.11 7.96
N ALA A 84 37.10 67.78 9.25
CA ALA A 84 38.32 67.49 10.01
C ALA A 84 39.12 66.27 9.50
N GLY A 85 38.49 65.27 8.88
CA GLY A 85 39.16 64.06 8.40
C GLY A 85 39.97 64.27 7.11
N LEU A 86 39.49 65.12 6.20
CA LEU A 86 40.22 65.52 4.99
C LEU A 86 41.39 66.45 5.34
N GLN A 87 41.16 67.39 6.26
CA GLN A 87 42.23 68.24 6.82
C GLN A 87 43.33 67.41 7.50
N TYR A 88 42.95 66.33 8.20
CA TYR A 88 43.90 65.43 8.86
C TYR A 88 44.82 64.71 7.86
N GLU A 89 44.28 64.18 6.76
CA GLU A 89 45.09 63.50 5.75
C GLU A 89 46.03 64.47 5.05
N GLU A 90 45.58 65.67 4.69
CA GLU A 90 46.42 66.72 4.09
C GLU A 90 47.53 67.22 5.04
N GLU A 91 47.21 67.42 6.32
CA GLU A 91 48.17 67.79 7.35
C GLU A 91 49.22 66.68 7.57
N ARG A 92 48.79 65.42 7.59
CA ARG A 92 49.69 64.26 7.69
C ARG A 92 50.61 64.14 6.47
N GLN A 93 50.09 64.39 5.26
CA GLN A 93 50.90 64.40 4.03
C GLN A 93 51.98 65.48 4.10
N ARG A 94 51.61 66.70 4.50
CA ARG A 94 52.56 67.81 4.69
C ARG A 94 53.64 67.45 5.71
N ALA A 95 53.27 66.83 6.83
CA ALA A 95 54.22 66.41 7.85
C ALA A 95 55.19 65.32 7.36
N VAL A 96 54.73 64.33 6.60
CA VAL A 96 55.59 63.28 6.02
C VAL A 96 56.56 63.88 5.00
N LYS A 97 56.06 64.69 4.07
CA LYS A 97 56.91 65.31 3.06
C LYS A 97 57.92 66.28 3.68
N ALA A 98 57.52 67.03 4.72
CA ALA A 98 58.41 67.90 5.49
C ALA A 98 59.49 67.11 6.23
N ALA A 99 59.13 66.00 6.89
CA ALA A 99 60.09 65.14 7.57
C ALA A 99 61.12 64.53 6.59
N CYS A 100 60.70 64.12 5.40
CA CYS A 100 61.61 63.62 4.36
C CYS A 100 62.57 64.71 3.88
N PHE A 101 62.06 65.94 3.69
CA PHE A 101 62.87 67.08 3.25
C PHE A 101 63.91 67.45 4.31
N VAL A 102 63.48 67.57 5.56
CA VAL A 102 64.33 67.85 6.71
C VAL A 102 65.42 66.79 6.87
N TYR A 103 65.08 65.51 6.70
CA TYR A 103 66.08 64.45 6.72
C TYR A 103 67.10 64.61 5.59
N ALA A 104 66.67 64.85 4.36
CA ALA A 104 67.56 65.05 3.22
C ALA A 104 68.47 66.29 3.43
N ALA A 105 67.91 67.40 3.91
CA ALA A 105 68.65 68.64 4.15
C ALA A 105 69.64 68.53 5.34
N SER A 106 69.40 67.63 6.31
CA SER A 106 70.33 67.39 7.42
C SER A 106 71.66 66.77 6.98
N HIS A 107 71.72 66.18 5.79
CA HIS A 107 72.98 65.68 5.21
C HIS A 107 73.98 66.80 4.87
N TYR A 108 73.51 68.04 4.71
CA TYR A 108 74.33 69.17 4.26
C TYR A 108 74.73 70.14 5.39
N GLY A 109 74.23 69.97 6.62
CA GLY A 109 74.59 70.82 7.76
C GLY A 109 73.49 70.95 8.82
N ASP A 110 73.74 71.76 9.86
CA ASP A 110 72.71 72.10 10.85
C ASP A 110 71.61 72.94 10.19
N LEU A 111 70.38 72.49 10.32
CA LEU A 111 69.19 73.12 9.72
C LEU A 111 68.82 74.45 10.39
N THR A 112 69.30 74.69 11.61
CA THR A 112 69.07 75.94 12.34
C THR A 112 70.06 77.04 11.96
N ALA A 113 71.15 76.68 11.28
CA ALA A 113 72.10 77.61 10.68
C ALA A 113 71.63 77.97 9.27
N ASN A 114 70.66 78.89 9.18
CA ASN A 114 70.06 79.32 7.93
C ASN A 114 71.07 79.82 6.87
N ASP A 115 72.24 80.29 7.32
CA ASP A 115 73.25 80.89 6.44
C ASP A 115 74.30 79.89 5.92
N ASP A 116 74.36 78.66 6.45
CA ASP A 116 75.42 77.68 6.15
C ASP A 116 74.93 76.37 5.49
N ASN A 117 73.62 76.08 5.49
CA ASN A 117 73.07 74.86 4.91
C ASN A 117 72.62 75.06 3.46
N GLU A 118 73.30 74.40 2.52
CA GLU A 118 73.05 74.51 1.07
C GLU A 118 71.61 74.19 0.66
N ALA A 119 71.01 73.12 1.19
CA ALA A 119 69.64 72.74 0.85
C ALA A 119 68.61 73.75 1.38
N VAL A 120 68.86 74.34 2.55
CA VAL A 120 67.98 75.36 3.15
C VAL A 120 68.08 76.68 2.39
N LEU A 121 69.29 77.09 2.01
CA LEU A 121 69.55 78.28 1.20
C LEU A 121 68.91 78.18 -0.19
N GLN A 122 69.11 77.05 -0.87
CA GLN A 122 68.52 76.82 -2.20
C GLN A 122 66.99 76.85 -2.14
N VAL A 123 66.37 76.30 -1.09
CA VAL A 123 64.92 76.39 -0.89
C VAL A 123 64.46 77.81 -0.58
N SER A 124 65.18 78.57 0.24
CA SER A 124 64.81 79.96 0.53
C SER A 124 64.92 80.85 -0.70
N ASP A 125 65.96 80.66 -1.51
CA ASP A 125 66.19 81.39 -2.75
C ASP A 125 65.15 81.01 -3.79
N TYR A 126 64.87 79.72 -3.93
CA TYR A 126 63.81 79.21 -4.80
C TYR A 126 62.43 79.77 -4.42
N ALA A 127 62.07 79.73 -3.14
CA ALA A 127 60.78 80.25 -2.66
C ALA A 127 60.69 81.79 -2.71
N GLN A 128 61.81 82.51 -2.66
CA GLN A 128 61.85 83.96 -2.90
C GLN A 128 61.64 84.24 -4.38
N LEU A 129 62.30 83.49 -5.26
CA LEU A 129 62.20 83.66 -6.70
C LEU A 129 60.82 83.27 -7.24
N GLU A 130 60.18 82.23 -6.70
CA GLU A 130 58.76 81.92 -6.96
C GLU A 130 57.82 83.07 -6.55
N ARG A 131 58.05 83.69 -5.39
CA ARG A 131 57.26 84.84 -4.92
C ARG A 131 57.46 86.05 -5.82
N ASP A 132 58.68 86.31 -6.26
CA ASP A 132 59.00 87.43 -7.15
C ASP A 132 58.41 87.20 -8.56
N LEU A 133 58.44 85.97 -9.06
CA LEU A 133 57.77 85.57 -10.30
C LEU A 133 56.25 85.71 -10.23
N LEU A 134 55.63 85.22 -9.17
CA LEU A 134 54.18 85.32 -8.96
C LEU A 134 53.74 86.77 -8.78
N ALA A 135 54.53 87.58 -8.06
CA ALA A 135 54.29 89.00 -7.90
C ALA A 135 54.45 89.74 -9.24
N GLY A 136 55.49 89.43 -10.02
CA GLY A 136 55.70 89.98 -11.36
C GLY A 136 54.56 89.64 -12.32
N ALA A 137 54.14 88.37 -12.35
CA ALA A 137 52.99 87.91 -13.12
C ALA A 137 51.69 88.62 -12.74
N HIS A 138 51.44 88.82 -11.43
CA HIS A 138 50.23 89.50 -10.95
C HIS A 138 50.24 91.02 -11.14
N THR A 139 51.41 91.66 -11.03
CA THR A 139 51.52 93.13 -11.06
C THR A 139 51.76 93.69 -12.45
N ILE A 140 52.54 93.00 -13.29
CA ILE A 140 52.98 93.47 -14.61
C ILE A 140 52.31 92.66 -15.75
N GLY A 141 51.81 91.45 -15.45
CA GLY A 141 51.18 90.57 -16.45
C GLY A 141 52.19 89.84 -17.34
N SER A 142 53.48 89.94 -17.04
CA SER A 142 54.55 89.21 -17.72
C SER A 142 55.67 88.84 -16.74
N VAL A 143 56.39 87.78 -17.06
CA VAL A 143 57.55 87.25 -16.33
C VAL A 143 58.77 87.39 -17.23
N ASP A 144 59.90 87.87 -16.70
CA ASP A 144 61.14 87.95 -17.46
C ASP A 144 61.67 86.53 -17.78
N ALA A 145 62.16 86.34 -19.01
CA ALA A 145 62.77 85.09 -19.43
C ALA A 145 64.05 84.79 -18.63
N ALA A 146 64.77 85.83 -18.20
CA ALA A 146 65.93 85.68 -17.33
C ALA A 146 65.54 85.12 -15.94
N ASP A 147 64.45 85.63 -15.36
CA ASP A 147 63.93 85.14 -14.08
C ASP A 147 63.38 83.72 -14.20
N LEU A 148 62.72 83.40 -15.32
CA LEU A 148 62.24 82.03 -15.62
C LEU A 148 63.41 81.04 -15.80
N GLN A 149 64.50 81.48 -16.44
CA GLN A 149 65.71 80.67 -16.58
C GLN A 149 66.43 80.50 -15.24
N ALA A 150 66.52 81.56 -14.43
CA ALA A 150 67.06 81.50 -13.08
C ALA A 150 66.23 80.57 -12.19
N HIS A 151 64.90 80.59 -12.32
CA HIS A 151 63.99 79.65 -11.68
C HIS A 151 64.28 78.21 -12.10
N HIS A 152 64.39 77.95 -13.40
CA HIS A 152 64.67 76.60 -13.87
C HIS A 152 66.02 76.06 -13.38
N LEU A 153 67.06 76.91 -13.37
CA LEU A 153 68.38 76.55 -12.85
C LEU A 153 68.36 76.34 -11.34
N SER A 154 67.61 77.15 -10.58
CA SER A 154 67.47 76.97 -9.13
C SER A 154 66.64 75.72 -8.79
N THR A 155 65.57 75.42 -9.54
CA THR A 155 64.84 74.14 -9.42
C THR A 155 65.77 72.96 -9.66
N ARG A 156 66.61 73.03 -10.71
CA ARG A 156 67.54 71.95 -11.04
C ARG A 156 68.60 71.77 -9.98
N ALA A 157 69.21 72.86 -9.50
CA ALA A 157 70.17 72.82 -8.40
C ALA A 157 69.55 72.21 -7.13
N LEU A 158 68.31 72.60 -6.80
CA LEU A 158 67.58 72.04 -5.67
C LEU A 158 67.30 70.53 -5.85
N ILE A 159 66.84 70.10 -7.03
CA ILE A 159 66.61 68.68 -7.33
C ILE A 159 67.91 67.90 -7.23
N ASP A 160 69.02 68.41 -7.77
CA ASP A 160 70.32 67.76 -7.71
C ASP A 160 70.78 67.59 -6.26
N THR A 161 70.67 68.63 -5.43
CA THR A 161 70.96 68.56 -3.98
C THR A 161 70.04 67.58 -3.25
N LEU A 162 68.73 67.55 -3.57
CA LEU A 162 67.79 66.61 -2.97
C LEU A 162 68.02 65.16 -3.44
N ARG A 163 68.44 64.97 -4.69
CA ARG A 163 68.83 63.66 -5.25
C ARG A 163 70.05 63.13 -4.51
N ASP A 164 71.08 63.95 -4.38
CA ASP A 164 72.33 63.59 -3.71
C ASP A 164 72.09 63.33 -2.20
N GLY A 165 71.14 64.05 -1.58
CA GLY A 165 70.65 63.80 -0.23
C GLY A 165 69.74 62.57 -0.08
N GLY A 166 69.45 61.83 -1.15
CA GLY A 166 68.65 60.60 -1.13
C GLY A 166 67.14 60.79 -0.96
N TYR A 167 66.62 62.01 -1.18
CA TYR A 167 65.21 62.37 -0.92
C TYR A 167 64.21 61.45 -1.61
N GLY A 168 64.45 61.12 -2.88
CA GLY A 168 63.56 60.27 -3.67
C GLY A 168 63.44 58.85 -3.11
N ASP A 169 64.52 58.28 -2.57
CA ASP A 169 64.52 56.93 -2.02
C ASP A 169 63.91 56.87 -0.62
N ILE A 170 64.13 57.92 0.19
CA ILE A 170 63.46 58.11 1.48
C ILE A 170 61.95 58.23 1.28
N MET A 171 61.50 58.99 0.27
CA MET A 171 60.08 59.13 -0.03
C MET A 171 59.47 57.80 -0.47
N LYS A 172 60.12 57.07 -1.38
CA LYS A 172 59.69 55.72 -1.79
C LYS A 172 59.56 54.78 -0.60
N TYR A 173 60.51 54.84 0.34
CA TYR A 173 60.44 54.08 1.58
C TYR A 173 59.19 54.44 2.39
N HIS A 174 58.91 55.73 2.62
CA HIS A 174 57.74 56.16 3.38
C HIS A 174 56.42 55.84 2.68
N VAL A 175 56.30 56.05 1.37
CA VAL A 175 55.11 55.67 0.58
C VAL A 175 54.87 54.16 0.66
N LYS A 176 55.93 53.35 0.56
CA LYS A 176 55.79 51.90 0.70
C LYS A 176 55.37 51.51 2.11
N HIS A 177 56.00 52.04 3.15
CA HIS A 177 55.76 51.56 4.52
C HIS A 177 54.46 52.10 5.14
N LEU A 178 54.07 53.36 4.88
CA LEU A 178 52.85 53.95 5.44
C LEU A 178 51.56 53.38 4.85
N TYR A 179 51.60 52.99 3.56
CA TYR A 179 50.41 52.50 2.85
C TYR A 179 50.37 50.97 2.72
N THR A 180 51.40 50.25 3.21
CA THR A 180 51.40 48.78 3.30
C THR A 180 50.92 48.26 4.67
N SER A 181 50.89 49.08 5.73
CA SER A 181 50.79 48.60 7.13
C SER A 181 49.41 48.66 7.81
N HIS A 182 48.29 48.91 7.13
CA HIS A 182 46.96 49.02 7.77
C HIS A 182 45.96 47.89 7.44
N PHE A 183 46.40 46.74 6.95
CA PHE A 183 45.56 45.53 6.89
C PHE A 183 46.08 44.44 7.82
N SER A 184 45.91 44.66 9.11
CA SER A 184 45.86 43.60 10.12
C SER A 184 44.67 43.85 11.03
N SER A 185 43.84 42.81 11.23
CA SER A 185 42.54 42.76 11.93
C SER A 185 41.36 42.95 10.97
N THR A 186 40.58 41.96 10.54
CA THR A 186 40.09 40.71 11.15
C THR A 186 39.61 39.75 10.05
N ALA A 187 39.48 38.46 10.41
CA ALA A 187 38.94 37.33 9.65
C ALA A 187 39.91 36.60 8.71
N ALA A 188 40.52 35.56 9.28
CA ALA A 188 41.14 34.46 8.57
C ALA A 188 40.14 33.80 7.60
N SER A 189 40.51 33.74 6.32
CA SER A 189 40.01 32.72 5.42
C SER A 189 41.13 32.34 4.45
N GLN A 190 41.59 31.10 4.59
CA GLN A 190 42.58 30.48 3.75
C GLN A 190 42.07 30.43 2.31
N ARG A 191 42.65 31.26 1.44
CA ARG A 191 42.70 31.03 0.01
C ARG A 191 44.06 31.50 -0.51
N PRO A 192 44.75 30.71 -1.35
CA PRO A 192 45.94 31.20 -2.04
C PRO A 192 45.47 32.21 -3.08
N GLY A 193 45.61 33.49 -2.74
CA GLY A 193 45.29 34.64 -3.56
C GLY A 193 46.55 35.33 -4.11
N PRO A 194 46.40 36.18 -5.13
CA PRO A 194 47.28 36.26 -6.29
C PRO A 194 48.50 37.16 -6.09
N SER A 195 49.45 36.93 -6.99
CA SER A 195 50.66 37.72 -7.31
C SER A 195 50.83 39.08 -6.64
N VAL A 196 52.03 39.27 -6.10
CA VAL A 196 52.68 40.51 -5.62
C VAL A 196 52.34 41.79 -6.43
N ALA A 197 52.03 41.67 -7.73
CA ALA A 197 51.67 42.79 -8.60
C ALA A 197 50.38 43.56 -8.20
N ALA A 198 49.41 42.93 -7.54
CA ALA A 198 48.16 43.61 -7.14
C ALA A 198 48.36 44.53 -5.92
N SER A 199 49.40 44.30 -5.13
CA SER A 199 49.72 45.10 -3.94
C SER A 199 50.31 46.46 -4.32
N ASP A 200 51.19 46.51 -5.33
CA ASP A 200 51.84 47.76 -5.76
C ASP A 200 50.85 48.75 -6.40
N SER A 201 49.87 48.27 -7.17
CA SER A 201 48.83 49.11 -7.78
C SER A 201 47.91 49.78 -6.74
N ARG A 202 47.62 49.10 -5.63
CA ARG A 202 46.79 49.66 -4.55
C ARG A 202 47.54 50.71 -3.73
N VAL A 203 48.82 50.50 -3.47
CA VAL A 203 49.69 51.46 -2.76
C VAL A 203 49.80 52.77 -3.54
N LEU A 204 50.05 52.68 -4.86
CA LEU A 204 50.11 53.86 -5.73
C LEU A 204 48.76 54.59 -5.81
N SER A 205 47.67 53.85 -5.96
CA SER A 205 46.32 54.42 -6.01
C SER A 205 45.95 55.18 -4.73
N GLN A 206 46.38 54.69 -3.56
CA GLN A 206 46.16 55.36 -2.29
C GLN A 206 47.06 56.60 -2.17
N ALA A 207 48.32 56.51 -2.60
CA ALA A 207 49.27 57.62 -2.60
C ALA A 207 48.82 58.81 -3.47
N TYR A 208 48.19 58.56 -4.62
CA TYR A 208 47.60 59.61 -5.45
C TYR A 208 46.38 60.26 -4.80
N ARG A 209 45.46 59.46 -4.25
CA ARG A 209 44.25 59.96 -3.57
C ARG A 209 44.55 60.86 -2.39
N CYS A 210 45.67 60.60 -1.73
CA CYS A 210 46.16 61.41 -0.63
C CYS A 210 47.32 62.33 -1.06
N GLY A 211 47.38 62.82 -2.30
CA GLY A 211 48.31 63.89 -2.72
C GLY A 211 49.80 63.67 -2.46
N MET A 212 50.23 62.44 -2.16
CA MET A 212 51.61 62.10 -1.83
C MET A 212 52.47 62.04 -3.10
N ILE A 213 51.84 61.78 -4.23
CA ILE A 213 52.43 61.74 -5.56
C ILE A 213 51.56 62.59 -6.46
N ASP A 214 52.16 63.52 -7.20
CA ASP A 214 51.48 64.24 -8.27
C ASP A 214 51.18 63.27 -9.44
N GLU A 215 49.88 63.05 -9.70
CA GLU A 215 49.41 62.17 -10.78
C GLU A 215 49.89 62.60 -12.16
N ASP A 216 49.91 63.90 -12.44
CA ASP A 216 50.21 64.43 -13.78
C ASP A 216 51.71 64.34 -14.07
N LEU A 217 52.55 64.65 -13.08
CA LEU A 217 54.00 64.49 -13.19
C LEU A 217 54.44 63.02 -13.27
N ASP A 218 53.78 62.10 -12.55
CA ASP A 218 54.13 60.68 -12.62
C ASP A 218 53.64 60.01 -13.90
N ARG A 219 52.50 60.46 -14.46
CA ARG A 219 52.10 60.10 -15.83
C ARG A 219 53.11 60.58 -16.85
N LEU A 220 53.59 61.82 -16.73
CA LEU A 220 54.63 62.37 -17.60
C LEU A 220 55.92 61.56 -17.48
N ARG A 221 56.35 61.21 -16.27
CA ARG A 221 57.47 60.30 -16.02
C ARG A 221 57.27 58.95 -16.73
N GLY A 222 56.09 58.36 -16.62
CA GLY A 222 55.75 57.10 -17.32
C GLY A 222 55.90 57.20 -18.84
N LEU A 223 55.51 58.34 -19.43
CA LEU A 223 55.70 58.63 -20.85
C LEU A 223 57.19 58.77 -21.21
N VAL A 224 57.96 59.51 -20.41
CA VAL A 224 59.41 59.70 -20.63
C VAL A 224 60.16 58.37 -20.54
N VAL A 225 59.83 57.51 -19.58
CA VAL A 225 60.41 56.15 -19.47
C VAL A 225 60.08 55.29 -20.69
N THR A 226 58.84 55.38 -21.18
CA THR A 226 58.41 54.65 -22.38
C THR A 226 59.15 55.15 -23.63
N LEU A 227 59.30 56.47 -23.76
CA LEU A 227 60.08 57.11 -24.83
C LEU A 227 61.56 56.70 -24.78
N HIS A 228 62.19 56.74 -23.60
CA HIS A 228 63.56 56.26 -23.40
C HIS A 228 63.70 54.80 -23.87
N ARG A 229 62.77 53.92 -23.48
CA ARG A 229 62.77 52.50 -23.90
C ARG A 229 62.64 52.34 -25.42
N LEU A 230 61.73 53.08 -26.05
CA LEU A 230 61.50 53.01 -27.49
C LEU A 230 62.69 53.53 -28.29
N ILE A 231 63.29 54.64 -27.85
CA ILE A 231 64.49 55.22 -28.47
C ILE A 231 65.66 54.24 -28.33
N ARG A 232 65.85 53.66 -27.14
CA ARG A 232 66.87 52.63 -26.90
C ARG A 232 66.68 51.40 -27.79
N GLN A 233 65.45 50.92 -27.95
CA GLN A 233 65.17 49.80 -28.86
C GLN A 233 65.45 50.14 -30.32
N ARG A 234 65.00 51.31 -30.79
CA ARG A 234 65.28 51.81 -32.14
C ARG A 234 66.78 51.95 -32.39
N ASN A 235 67.52 52.40 -31.38
CA ASN A 235 68.95 52.65 -31.53
C ASN A 235 69.80 51.37 -31.54
N GLN A 236 69.21 50.25 -31.10
CA GLN A 236 69.85 48.95 -31.00
C GLN A 236 69.41 47.95 -32.08
N SER A 237 68.27 48.17 -32.77
CA SER A 237 67.77 47.25 -33.80
C SER A 237 68.48 47.43 -35.16
N THR A 238 68.84 46.32 -35.79
CA THR A 238 69.41 46.30 -37.14
C THR A 238 68.35 45.98 -38.20
N VAL A 239 68.54 46.46 -39.44
CA VAL A 239 67.60 46.21 -40.56
C VAL A 239 67.39 44.71 -40.83
N ASN A 240 68.39 43.86 -40.56
CA ASN A 240 68.28 42.42 -40.70
C ASN A 240 67.36 41.79 -39.63
N GLU A 241 67.43 42.28 -38.40
CA GLU A 241 66.51 41.85 -37.33
C GLU A 241 65.08 42.27 -37.62
N ASP A 242 64.87 43.46 -38.16
CA ASP A 242 63.53 43.91 -38.54
C ASP A 242 62.97 43.09 -39.70
N MET A 243 63.77 42.77 -40.71
CA MET A 243 63.36 41.87 -41.80
C MET A 243 62.99 40.48 -41.29
N HIS A 244 63.75 39.94 -40.32
CA HIS A 244 63.43 38.66 -39.69
C HIS A 244 62.13 38.72 -38.86
N ARG A 245 61.90 39.81 -38.12
CA ARG A 245 60.64 40.03 -37.38
C ARG A 245 59.44 40.13 -38.32
N TYR A 246 59.59 40.81 -39.46
CA TYR A 246 58.52 40.88 -40.47
C TYR A 246 58.20 39.51 -41.08
N GLN A 247 59.21 38.67 -41.35
CA GLN A 247 58.99 37.31 -41.83
C GLN A 247 58.26 36.45 -40.81
N LEU A 248 58.68 36.49 -39.53
CA LEU A 248 58.00 35.78 -38.45
C LEU A 248 56.55 36.24 -38.28
N LEU A 249 56.29 37.55 -38.39
CA LEU A 249 54.95 38.10 -38.31
C LEU A 249 54.09 37.64 -39.50
N HIS A 250 54.66 37.67 -40.72
CA HIS A 250 53.96 37.23 -41.92
C HIS A 250 53.61 35.74 -41.86
N ASP A 251 54.54 34.88 -41.44
CA ASP A 251 54.29 33.46 -41.23
C ASP A 251 53.26 33.20 -40.14
N ALA A 252 53.29 33.98 -39.05
CA ALA A 252 52.29 33.88 -37.99
C ALA A 252 50.89 34.25 -38.50
N VAL A 253 50.76 35.33 -39.28
CA VAL A 253 49.49 35.74 -39.90
C VAL A 253 48.99 34.68 -40.88
N ASN A 254 49.86 34.09 -41.70
CA ASN A 254 49.48 33.03 -42.63
C ASN A 254 49.01 31.76 -41.89
N ARG A 255 49.67 31.40 -40.78
CA ARG A 255 49.21 30.29 -39.92
C ARG A 255 47.88 30.60 -39.24
N ASP A 256 47.67 31.83 -38.81
CA ASP A 256 46.40 32.24 -38.18
C ASP A 256 45.25 32.21 -39.21
N GLN A 257 45.49 32.69 -40.43
CA GLN A 257 44.54 32.59 -41.54
C GLN A 257 44.21 31.13 -41.89
N ALA A 258 45.22 30.25 -41.96
CA ALA A 258 44.99 28.81 -42.16
C ALA A 258 44.18 28.19 -41.00
N GLY A 259 44.51 28.54 -39.75
CA GLY A 259 43.77 28.11 -38.57
C GLY A 259 42.30 28.58 -38.60
N THR A 260 42.02 29.80 -39.06
CA THR A 260 40.64 30.29 -39.21
C THR A 260 39.88 29.52 -40.29
N ALA A 261 40.52 29.15 -41.40
CA ALA A 261 39.92 28.32 -42.44
C ALA A 261 39.58 26.92 -41.91
N ASP A 262 40.48 26.29 -41.14
CA ASP A 262 40.24 24.99 -40.52
C ASP A 262 39.07 25.03 -39.52
N VAL A 263 38.97 26.11 -38.73
CA VAL A 263 37.82 26.32 -37.82
C VAL A 263 36.52 26.51 -38.59
N GLN A 264 36.54 27.21 -39.72
CA GLN A 264 35.35 27.36 -40.58
C GLN A 264 34.90 26.00 -41.15
N VAL A 265 35.84 25.19 -41.65
CA VAL A 265 35.56 23.83 -42.15
C VAL A 265 35.03 22.93 -41.03
N LEU A 266 35.60 23.01 -39.83
CA LEU A 266 35.12 22.25 -38.68
C LEU A 266 33.70 22.66 -38.27
N ASN A 267 33.42 23.97 -38.23
CA ASN A 267 32.08 24.48 -37.94
C ASN A 267 31.07 24.03 -38.98
N GLN A 268 31.43 24.04 -40.27
CA GLN A 268 30.55 23.56 -41.32
C GLN A 268 30.27 22.06 -41.19
N ARG A 269 31.29 21.24 -40.95
CA ARG A 269 31.12 19.79 -40.68
C ARG A 269 30.25 19.54 -39.45
N TYR A 270 30.43 20.32 -38.39
CA TYR A 270 29.60 20.23 -37.19
C TYR A 270 28.13 20.54 -37.50
N LEU A 271 27.85 21.59 -38.28
CA LEU A 271 26.49 21.93 -38.70
C LEU A 271 25.88 20.84 -39.59
N ASP A 272 26.65 20.25 -40.51
CA ASP A 272 26.20 19.16 -41.37
C ASP A 272 25.85 17.91 -40.56
N ILE A 273 26.70 17.54 -39.59
CA ILE A 273 26.44 16.41 -38.68
C ILE A 273 25.22 16.70 -37.82
N LYS A 274 25.08 17.92 -37.29
CA LYS A 274 23.92 18.33 -36.49
C LYS A 274 22.63 18.22 -37.31
N ALA A 275 22.64 18.69 -38.56
CA ALA A 275 21.49 18.60 -39.46
C ALA A 275 21.17 17.14 -39.86
N ALA A 276 22.19 16.30 -40.06
CA ALA A 276 22.01 14.88 -40.33
C ALA A 276 21.35 14.16 -39.13
N ARG A 277 21.84 14.41 -37.92
CA ARG A 277 21.24 13.86 -36.68
C ARG A 277 19.82 14.35 -36.46
N GLN A 278 19.53 15.63 -36.73
CA GLN A 278 18.16 16.14 -36.64
C GLN A 278 17.21 15.42 -37.60
N ARG A 279 17.67 15.10 -38.82
CA ARG A 279 16.89 14.31 -39.79
C ARG A 279 16.69 12.87 -39.35
N GLU A 280 17.71 12.25 -38.76
CA GLU A 280 17.64 10.90 -38.21
C GLU A 280 16.65 10.81 -37.04
N VAL A 281 16.76 11.73 -36.07
CA VAL A 281 15.84 11.82 -34.93
C VAL A 281 14.41 12.04 -35.42
N ALA A 282 14.17 12.97 -36.35
CA ALA A 282 12.85 13.17 -36.93
C ALA A 282 12.33 11.96 -37.74
N GLY A 283 13.22 11.07 -38.21
CA GLY A 283 12.83 9.80 -38.82
C GLY A 283 12.36 8.80 -37.76
N LEU A 284 13.13 8.66 -36.68
CA LEU A 284 12.80 7.80 -35.55
C LEU A 284 11.52 8.25 -34.84
N ASP A 285 11.31 9.56 -34.67
CA ASP A 285 10.09 10.08 -34.06
C ASP A 285 8.83 9.68 -34.86
N ARG A 286 8.91 9.71 -36.20
CA ARG A 286 7.80 9.23 -37.06
C ARG A 286 7.60 7.72 -36.98
N GLU A 287 8.68 6.95 -36.87
CA GLU A 287 8.59 5.50 -36.69
C GLU A 287 7.96 5.16 -35.34
N ILE A 288 8.29 5.91 -34.28
CA ILE A 288 7.67 5.77 -32.96
C ILE A 288 6.18 6.10 -33.05
N GLU A 289 5.80 7.22 -33.66
CA GLU A 289 4.40 7.60 -33.86
C GLU A 289 3.61 6.50 -34.60
N ALA A 290 4.18 5.95 -35.68
CA ALA A 290 3.55 4.86 -36.43
C ALA A 290 3.37 3.58 -35.58
N LEU A 291 4.39 3.21 -34.79
CA LEU A 291 4.31 2.05 -33.90
C LEU A 291 3.29 2.26 -32.76
N GLU A 292 3.18 3.49 -32.23
CA GLU A 292 2.16 3.83 -31.23
C GLU A 292 0.75 3.74 -31.81
N GLU A 293 0.54 4.18 -33.05
CA GLU A 293 -0.73 4.01 -33.76
C GLU A 293 -1.08 2.53 -33.99
N GLU A 294 -0.11 1.71 -34.42
CA GLU A 294 -0.29 0.26 -34.57
C GLU A 294 -0.61 -0.41 -33.23
N LEU A 295 0.07 -0.04 -32.15
CA LEU A 295 -0.16 -0.57 -30.82
C LEU A 295 -1.57 -0.22 -30.33
N GLN A 296 -1.99 1.03 -30.52
CA GLN A 296 -3.37 1.46 -30.20
C GLN A 296 -4.40 0.73 -31.05
N TYR A 297 -4.13 0.48 -32.33
CA TYR A 297 -5.02 -0.30 -33.19
C TYR A 297 -5.16 -1.73 -32.65
N VAL A 298 -4.05 -2.41 -32.34
CA VAL A 298 -4.07 -3.77 -31.78
C VAL A 298 -4.81 -3.81 -30.44
N GLN A 299 -4.59 -2.83 -29.55
CA GLN A 299 -5.32 -2.74 -28.28
C GLN A 299 -6.83 -2.61 -28.50
N ARG A 300 -7.26 -1.68 -29.35
CA ARG A 300 -8.69 -1.50 -29.65
C ARG A 300 -9.31 -2.77 -30.26
N THR A 301 -8.56 -3.45 -31.12
CA THR A 301 -9.02 -4.70 -31.75
C THR A 301 -9.17 -5.80 -30.70
N ALA A 302 -8.20 -5.94 -29.80
CA ALA A 302 -8.27 -6.88 -28.68
C ALA A 302 -9.42 -6.57 -27.72
N ASP A 303 -9.69 -5.29 -27.42
CA ASP A 303 -10.82 -4.89 -26.58
C ASP A 303 -12.16 -5.27 -27.23
N ILE A 304 -12.32 -5.03 -28.54
CA ILE A 304 -13.52 -5.44 -29.29
C ILE A 304 -13.67 -6.96 -29.30
N GLU A 305 -12.59 -7.71 -29.51
CA GLU A 305 -12.61 -9.17 -29.45
C GLU A 305 -12.98 -9.67 -28.05
N LEU A 306 -12.46 -9.06 -26.99
CA LEU A 306 -12.80 -9.39 -25.61
C LEU A 306 -14.26 -9.10 -25.28
N GLU A 307 -14.81 -7.97 -25.72
CA GLU A 307 -16.23 -7.64 -25.60
C GLU A 307 -17.11 -8.65 -26.36
N ALA A 308 -16.70 -9.05 -27.57
CA ALA A 308 -17.37 -10.09 -28.34
C ALA A 308 -17.34 -11.45 -27.62
N PHE A 309 -16.21 -11.83 -27.01
CA PHE A 309 -16.11 -13.04 -26.21
C PHE A 309 -16.99 -13.00 -24.96
N GLN A 310 -17.05 -11.86 -24.27
CA GLN A 310 -17.91 -11.68 -23.09
C GLN A 310 -19.40 -11.81 -23.45
N SER A 311 -19.84 -11.12 -24.51
CA SER A 311 -21.23 -11.22 -24.98
C SER A 311 -21.59 -12.64 -25.45
N MET A 312 -20.69 -13.33 -26.14
CA MET A 312 -20.89 -14.74 -26.50
C MET A 312 -20.95 -15.65 -25.25
N GLN A 313 -20.13 -15.38 -24.24
CA GLN A 313 -20.17 -16.14 -22.98
C GLN A 313 -21.48 -15.91 -22.22
N GLU A 314 -21.98 -14.67 -22.18
CA GLU A 314 -23.28 -14.33 -21.58
C GLU A 314 -24.42 -15.06 -22.28
N THR A 315 -24.51 -14.98 -23.60
CA THR A 315 -25.54 -15.69 -24.38
C THR A 315 -25.50 -17.21 -24.16
N VAL A 316 -24.32 -17.83 -24.16
CA VAL A 316 -24.17 -19.26 -23.87
C VAL A 316 -24.61 -19.61 -22.44
N GLN A 317 -24.32 -18.76 -21.45
CA GLN A 317 -24.80 -18.97 -20.09
C GLN A 317 -26.32 -18.81 -19.98
N GLU A 318 -26.88 -17.86 -20.70
CA GLU A 318 -28.32 -17.60 -20.75
C GLU A 318 -29.06 -18.77 -21.40
N ASP A 319 -28.55 -19.30 -22.52
CA ASP A 319 -29.06 -20.50 -23.17
C ASP A 319 -29.00 -21.73 -22.25
N ARG A 320 -27.88 -21.91 -21.53
CA ARG A 320 -27.77 -22.98 -20.52
C ARG A 320 -28.80 -22.81 -19.40
N ARG A 321 -29.00 -21.58 -18.90
CA ARG A 321 -30.02 -21.28 -17.88
C ARG A 321 -31.43 -21.55 -18.42
N CYS A 322 -31.73 -21.17 -19.64
CA CYS A 322 -33.01 -21.44 -20.31
C CYS A 322 -33.23 -22.94 -20.48
N SER A 323 -32.24 -23.69 -20.96
CA SER A 323 -32.30 -25.15 -21.09
C SER A 323 -32.54 -25.84 -19.74
N LEU A 324 -31.82 -25.44 -18.69
CA LEU A 324 -32.02 -25.98 -17.34
C LEU A 324 -33.42 -25.65 -16.78
N ARG A 325 -33.94 -24.43 -17.03
CA ARG A 325 -35.32 -24.08 -16.65
C ARG A 325 -36.34 -24.95 -17.37
N GLN A 326 -36.17 -25.18 -18.68
CA GLN A 326 -37.03 -26.07 -19.45
C GLN A 326 -36.97 -27.52 -18.92
N GLN A 327 -35.77 -28.04 -18.61
CA GLN A 327 -35.63 -29.37 -18.01
C GLN A 327 -36.33 -29.46 -16.65
N LEU A 328 -36.18 -28.45 -15.79
CA LEU A 328 -36.89 -28.38 -14.51
C LEU A 328 -38.41 -28.36 -14.67
N GLU A 329 -38.93 -27.63 -15.65
CA GLU A 329 -40.36 -27.62 -15.95
C GLU A 329 -40.86 -28.98 -16.45
N VAL A 330 -40.10 -29.66 -17.30
CA VAL A 330 -40.41 -31.03 -17.74
C VAL A 330 -40.42 -31.98 -16.56
N HIS A 331 -39.42 -31.92 -15.67
CA HIS A 331 -39.38 -32.74 -14.46
C HIS A 331 -40.55 -32.45 -13.52
N ARG A 332 -40.96 -31.19 -13.35
CA ARG A 332 -42.16 -30.82 -12.58
C ARG A 332 -43.43 -31.42 -13.19
N LYS A 333 -43.64 -31.26 -14.50
CA LYS A 333 -44.79 -31.85 -15.20
C LYS A 333 -44.83 -33.37 -15.06
N ASN A 334 -43.68 -34.03 -15.17
CA ASN A 334 -43.57 -35.47 -14.98
C ASN A 334 -43.88 -35.88 -13.53
N ALA A 335 -43.40 -35.12 -12.54
CA ALA A 335 -43.72 -35.37 -11.13
C ALA A 335 -45.22 -35.22 -10.85
N ASP A 336 -45.86 -34.18 -11.39
CA ASP A 336 -47.30 -33.96 -11.29
C ASP A 336 -48.10 -35.09 -11.96
N GLU A 337 -47.63 -35.58 -13.12
CA GLU A 337 -48.26 -36.71 -13.79
C GLU A 337 -48.14 -38.01 -12.98
N VAL A 338 -46.97 -38.30 -12.43
CA VAL A 338 -46.76 -39.45 -11.55
C VAL A 338 -47.63 -39.34 -10.29
N ALA A 339 -47.71 -38.16 -9.68
CA ALA A 339 -48.58 -37.92 -8.52
C ALA A 339 -50.05 -38.18 -8.85
N ARG A 340 -50.54 -37.69 -10.01
CA ARG A 340 -51.90 -37.99 -10.49
C ARG A 340 -52.13 -39.48 -10.73
N ARG A 341 -51.19 -40.17 -11.39
CA ARG A 341 -51.29 -41.62 -11.63
C ARG A 341 -51.32 -42.41 -10.32
N LEU A 342 -50.52 -42.00 -9.33
CA LEU A 342 -50.50 -42.61 -8.01
C LEU A 342 -51.81 -42.40 -7.27
N GLN A 343 -52.38 -41.19 -7.29
CA GLN A 343 -53.71 -40.92 -6.72
C GLN A 343 -54.80 -41.76 -7.39
N GLN A 344 -54.78 -41.88 -8.72
CA GLN A 344 -55.73 -42.72 -9.46
C GLN A 344 -55.57 -44.20 -9.09
N ALA A 345 -54.34 -44.70 -8.96
CA ALA A 345 -54.08 -46.08 -8.54
C ALA A 345 -54.53 -46.34 -7.10
N GLN A 346 -54.30 -45.39 -6.18
CA GLN A 346 -54.80 -45.47 -4.82
C GLN A 346 -56.33 -45.50 -4.75
N ALA A 347 -57.00 -44.64 -5.52
CA ALA A 347 -58.47 -44.64 -5.60
C ALA A 347 -59.00 -45.98 -6.12
N LYS A 348 -58.44 -46.50 -7.22
CA LYS A 348 -58.80 -47.84 -7.75
C LYS A 348 -58.59 -48.94 -6.72
N ALA A 349 -57.45 -48.93 -6.01
CA ALA A 349 -57.17 -49.92 -4.98
C ALA A 349 -58.16 -49.85 -3.81
N LEU A 350 -58.58 -48.64 -3.41
CA LEU A 350 -59.61 -48.47 -2.39
C LEU A 350 -60.98 -48.97 -2.86
N ASP A 351 -61.36 -48.69 -4.10
CA ASP A 351 -62.60 -49.20 -4.70
C ASP A 351 -62.59 -50.73 -4.77
N GLU A 352 -61.51 -51.32 -5.27
CA GLU A 352 -61.30 -52.77 -5.29
C GLU A 352 -61.40 -53.36 -3.88
N LEU A 353 -60.75 -52.76 -2.89
CA LEU A 353 -60.80 -53.20 -1.50
C LEU A 353 -62.22 -53.10 -0.91
N ASN A 354 -62.97 -52.06 -1.25
CA ASN A 354 -64.38 -51.92 -0.85
C ASN A 354 -65.26 -52.98 -1.52
N THR A 355 -65.03 -53.30 -2.80
CA THR A 355 -65.75 -54.38 -3.48
C THR A 355 -65.43 -55.75 -2.86
N LEU A 356 -64.17 -56.01 -2.51
CA LEU A 356 -63.75 -57.23 -1.83
C LEU A 356 -64.36 -57.34 -0.44
N ARG A 357 -64.42 -56.24 0.33
CA ARG A 357 -65.12 -56.20 1.62
C ARG A 357 -66.60 -56.50 1.46
N SER A 358 -67.28 -55.89 0.48
CA SER A 358 -68.71 -56.17 0.21
C SER A 358 -68.94 -57.62 -0.22
N ASN A 359 -68.08 -58.17 -1.07
CA ASN A 359 -68.18 -59.57 -1.48
C ASN A 359 -67.92 -60.52 -0.31
N ARG A 360 -66.95 -60.18 0.56
CA ARG A 360 -66.69 -60.92 1.79
C ARG A 360 -67.91 -60.91 2.71
N THR A 361 -68.50 -59.75 2.99
CA THR A 361 -69.69 -59.69 3.86
C THR A 361 -70.88 -60.43 3.27
N LYS A 362 -71.10 -60.36 1.94
CA LYS A 362 -72.13 -61.15 1.26
C LYS A 362 -71.89 -62.66 1.39
N ARG A 363 -70.65 -63.10 1.21
CA ARG A 363 -70.28 -64.53 1.34
C ARG A 363 -70.37 -64.99 2.80
N GLU A 364 -69.89 -64.20 3.76
CA GLU A 364 -70.03 -64.47 5.19
C GLU A 364 -71.52 -64.56 5.57
N ALA A 365 -72.37 -63.65 5.09
CA ALA A 365 -73.82 -63.72 5.30
C ALA A 365 -74.46 -64.96 4.65
N ALA A 366 -74.04 -65.33 3.44
CA ALA A 366 -74.52 -66.53 2.76
C ALA A 366 -74.11 -67.81 3.50
N VAL A 367 -72.86 -67.88 3.98
CA VAL A 367 -72.36 -69.01 4.79
C VAL A 367 -73.11 -69.07 6.12
N SER A 368 -73.26 -67.95 6.83
CA SER A 368 -74.05 -67.89 8.07
C SER A 368 -75.50 -68.32 7.83
N GLY A 369 -76.12 -67.88 6.73
CA GLY A 369 -77.45 -68.33 6.32
C GLY A 369 -77.51 -69.84 6.09
N ALA A 370 -76.57 -70.40 5.33
CA ALA A 370 -76.49 -71.84 5.11
C ALA A 370 -76.26 -72.64 6.40
N ILE A 371 -75.46 -72.13 7.34
CA ILE A 371 -75.29 -72.73 8.67
C ILE A 371 -76.61 -72.71 9.43
N THR A 372 -77.32 -71.57 9.48
CA THR A 372 -78.62 -71.50 10.16
C THR A 372 -79.68 -72.41 9.53
N GLU A 373 -79.69 -72.56 8.21
CA GLU A 373 -80.57 -73.50 7.51
C GLU A 373 -80.21 -74.94 7.82
N TYR A 374 -78.92 -75.28 7.83
CA TYR A 374 -78.43 -76.61 8.22
C TYR A 374 -78.77 -76.94 9.68
N ASP A 375 -78.59 -75.99 10.60
CA ASP A 375 -78.95 -76.15 12.01
C ASP A 375 -80.47 -76.34 12.18
N ALA A 376 -81.29 -75.58 11.44
CA ALA A 376 -82.73 -75.74 11.44
C ALA A 376 -83.17 -77.10 10.87
N GLN A 377 -82.56 -77.55 9.76
CA GLN A 377 -82.82 -78.88 9.20
C GLN A 377 -82.40 -79.99 10.17
N SER A 378 -81.25 -79.85 10.82
CA SER A 378 -80.76 -80.80 11.83
C SER A 378 -81.70 -80.85 13.03
N ALA A 379 -82.15 -79.70 13.54
CA ALA A 379 -83.11 -79.64 14.63
C ALA A 379 -84.47 -80.28 14.26
N LEU A 380 -84.96 -80.07 13.03
CA LEU A 380 -86.16 -80.72 12.52
C LEU A 380 -85.98 -82.24 12.41
N LEU A 381 -84.84 -82.71 11.90
CA LEU A 381 -84.53 -84.14 11.82
C LEU A 381 -84.43 -84.76 13.21
N GLU A 382 -83.77 -84.10 14.17
CA GLU A 382 -83.72 -84.56 15.56
C GLU A 382 -85.11 -84.62 16.18
N ALA A 383 -85.98 -83.62 15.93
CA ALA A 383 -87.36 -83.64 16.41
C ALA A 383 -88.16 -84.81 15.81
N ALA A 384 -88.02 -85.05 14.50
CA ALA A 384 -88.64 -86.19 13.83
C ALA A 384 -88.12 -87.53 14.37
N MET A 385 -86.80 -87.65 14.63
CA MET A 385 -86.22 -88.83 15.27
C MET A 385 -86.76 -89.05 16.68
N ARG A 386 -86.88 -87.98 17.49
CA ARG A 386 -87.48 -88.07 18.83
C ARG A 386 -88.93 -88.54 18.76
N GLN A 387 -89.71 -88.03 17.81
CA GLN A 387 -91.09 -88.46 17.60
C GLN A 387 -91.18 -89.92 17.18
N LEU A 388 -90.39 -90.34 16.19
CA LEU A 388 -90.34 -91.75 15.76
C LEU A 388 -89.91 -92.70 16.90
N ASN A 389 -88.95 -92.29 17.72
CA ASN A 389 -88.56 -93.07 18.90
C ASN A 389 -89.71 -93.17 19.91
N HIS A 390 -90.44 -92.07 20.14
CA HIS A 390 -91.59 -92.09 21.03
C HIS A 390 -92.73 -92.96 20.50
N GLU A 391 -93.03 -92.88 19.19
CA GLU A 391 -94.00 -93.76 18.54
C GLU A 391 -93.57 -95.23 18.62
N ALA A 392 -92.27 -95.52 18.46
CA ALA A 392 -91.73 -96.86 18.64
C ALA A 392 -91.85 -97.34 20.09
N GLU A 393 -91.59 -96.49 21.08
CA GLU A 393 -91.82 -96.79 22.50
C GLU A 393 -93.30 -97.12 22.77
N GLU A 394 -94.23 -96.28 22.32
CA GLU A 394 -95.68 -96.54 22.44
C GLU A 394 -96.09 -97.84 21.77
N ASP A 395 -95.59 -98.13 20.57
CA ASP A 395 -95.89 -99.37 19.86
C ASP A 395 -95.31 -100.58 20.58
N THR A 396 -94.11 -100.48 21.18
CA THR A 396 -93.58 -101.55 22.04
C THR A 396 -94.44 -101.77 23.29
N GLU A 397 -94.93 -100.71 23.93
CA GLU A 397 -95.85 -100.82 25.06
C GLU A 397 -97.17 -101.48 24.66
N ARG A 398 -97.72 -101.13 23.49
CA ARG A 398 -98.93 -101.77 22.93
C ARG A 398 -98.71 -103.25 22.64
N ILE A 399 -97.55 -103.62 22.08
CA ILE A 399 -97.20 -105.02 21.81
C ILE A 399 -97.15 -105.80 23.13
N VAL A 400 -96.44 -105.28 24.15
CA VAL A 400 -96.36 -105.94 25.47
C VAL A 400 -97.75 -106.11 26.09
N ALA A 401 -98.59 -105.08 26.05
CA ALA A 401 -99.96 -105.18 26.55
C ALA A 401 -100.80 -106.23 25.80
N LEU A 402 -100.63 -106.34 24.47
CA LEU A 402 -101.27 -107.38 23.67
C LEU A 402 -100.73 -108.77 23.99
N GLU A 403 -99.43 -108.92 24.20
CA GLU A 403 -98.80 -110.18 24.65
C GLU A 403 -99.38 -110.63 25.99
N GLU A 404 -99.52 -109.73 26.97
CA GLU A 404 -100.16 -110.04 28.26
C GLU A 404 -101.62 -110.49 28.10
N VAL A 405 -102.39 -109.84 27.21
CA VAL A 405 -103.77 -110.24 26.91
C VAL A 405 -103.83 -111.62 26.24
N VAL A 406 -102.92 -111.89 25.29
CA VAL A 406 -102.83 -113.20 24.64
C VAL A 406 -102.45 -114.29 25.64
N GLU A 407 -101.51 -114.03 26.55
CA GLU A 407 -101.17 -114.97 27.63
C GLU A 407 -102.36 -115.26 28.54
N LYS A 408 -103.14 -114.24 28.94
CA LYS A 408 -104.37 -114.42 29.72
C LYS A 408 -105.38 -115.29 28.98
N LEU A 409 -105.64 -115.01 27.70
CA LEU A 409 -106.53 -115.82 26.87
C LEU A 409 -106.03 -117.26 26.69
N HIS A 410 -104.72 -117.48 26.64
CA HIS A 410 -104.15 -118.83 26.63
C HIS A 410 -104.45 -119.58 27.93
N LYS A 411 -104.27 -118.93 29.09
CA LYS A 411 -104.62 -119.51 30.39
C LYS A 411 -106.12 -119.82 30.49
N GLU A 412 -106.98 -118.89 30.10
CA GLU A 412 -108.44 -119.10 30.08
C GLU A 412 -108.82 -120.27 29.15
N ARG A 413 -108.15 -120.42 28.00
CA ARG A 413 -108.35 -121.55 27.09
C ARG A 413 -107.90 -122.88 27.73
N GLU A 414 -106.77 -122.90 28.42
CA GLU A 414 -106.27 -124.09 29.13
C GLU A 414 -107.19 -124.47 30.29
N GLU A 415 -107.67 -123.50 31.06
CA GLU A 415 -108.66 -123.69 32.12
C GLU A 415 -109.98 -124.25 31.57
N HIS A 416 -110.50 -123.68 30.48
CA HIS A 416 -111.70 -124.20 29.82
C HIS A 416 -111.47 -125.63 29.30
N ALA A 417 -110.30 -125.94 28.75
CA ALA A 417 -109.99 -127.32 28.32
C ALA A 417 -109.97 -128.30 29.51
N TRP A 418 -109.46 -127.85 30.66
CA TRP A 418 -109.49 -128.62 31.90
C TRP A 418 -110.92 -128.80 32.45
N GLU A 419 -111.76 -127.77 32.42
CA GLU A 419 -113.17 -127.85 32.82
C GLU A 419 -113.95 -128.87 31.99
N VAL A 420 -113.71 -128.94 30.67
CA VAL A 420 -114.32 -129.94 29.78
C VAL A 420 -113.90 -131.36 30.18
N MET A 421 -112.60 -131.59 30.42
CA MET A 421 -112.09 -132.89 30.90
C MET A 421 -112.74 -133.32 32.23
N VAL A 422 -112.89 -132.39 33.18
CA VAL A 422 -113.55 -132.67 34.46
C VAL A 422 -115.04 -132.96 34.28
N ALA A 423 -115.72 -132.25 33.36
CA ALA A 423 -117.11 -132.53 33.04
C ALA A 423 -117.29 -133.94 32.44
N GLU A 424 -116.41 -134.36 31.54
CA GLU A 424 -116.37 -135.72 31.00
C GLU A 424 -116.15 -136.77 32.11
N GLN A 425 -115.18 -136.57 33.01
CA GLN A 425 -114.95 -137.45 34.16
C GLN A 425 -116.17 -137.52 35.10
N ARG A 426 -116.82 -136.39 35.39
CA ARG A 426 -118.05 -136.36 36.20
C ARG A 426 -119.18 -137.16 35.55
N GLN A 427 -119.30 -137.09 34.22
CA GLN A 427 -120.29 -137.86 33.47
C GLN A 427 -119.98 -139.38 33.53
N GLU A 428 -118.72 -139.78 33.45
CA GLU A 428 -118.30 -141.18 33.65
C GLU A 428 -118.59 -141.67 35.07
N HIS A 429 -118.23 -140.89 36.10
CA HIS A 429 -118.55 -141.21 37.49
C HIS A 429 -120.06 -141.35 37.75
N ALA A 430 -120.88 -140.48 37.16
CA ALA A 430 -122.34 -140.57 37.25
C ALA A 430 -122.87 -141.88 36.65
N LYS A 431 -122.31 -142.34 35.51
CA LYS A 431 -122.67 -143.64 34.92
C LYS A 431 -122.35 -144.80 35.86
N VAL A 432 -121.15 -144.83 36.45
CA VAL A 432 -120.73 -145.89 37.38
C VAL A 432 -121.61 -145.95 38.64
N ILE A 433 -122.02 -144.79 39.17
CA ILE A 433 -122.93 -144.71 40.32
C ILE A 433 -124.31 -145.29 39.98
N CYS A 434 -124.86 -144.94 38.81
CA CYS A 434 -126.13 -145.50 38.36
C CYS A 434 -126.05 -147.03 38.20
N GLU A 435 -124.97 -147.56 37.64
CA GLU A 435 -124.75 -149.01 37.50
C GLU A 435 -124.69 -149.73 38.87
N HIS A 436 -124.02 -149.14 39.87
CA HIS A 436 -124.01 -149.67 41.24
C HIS A 436 -125.39 -149.61 41.90
N GLN A 437 -126.12 -148.50 41.78
CA GLN A 437 -127.47 -148.35 42.33
C GLN A 437 -128.45 -149.37 41.72
N GLU A 438 -128.35 -149.65 40.43
CA GLU A 438 -129.14 -150.71 39.79
C GLU A 438 -128.78 -152.11 40.31
N HIS A 439 -127.50 -152.38 40.56
CA HIS A 439 -127.06 -153.65 41.14
C HIS A 439 -127.63 -153.85 42.55
N ASP A 440 -127.49 -152.84 43.42
CA ASP A 440 -128.01 -152.87 44.78
C ASP A 440 -129.54 -153.01 44.82
N ALA A 441 -130.26 -152.33 43.93
CA ALA A 441 -131.71 -152.46 43.81
C ALA A 441 -132.14 -153.91 43.45
N ARG A 442 -131.40 -154.59 42.57
CA ARG A 442 -131.66 -156.00 42.20
C ARG A 442 -131.41 -156.93 43.39
N VAL A 443 -130.36 -156.69 44.18
CA VAL A 443 -130.01 -157.46 45.38
C VAL A 443 -131.09 -157.28 46.46
N ILE A 444 -131.52 -156.04 46.74
CA ILE A 444 -132.60 -155.75 47.70
C ILE A 444 -133.91 -156.43 47.29
N GLN A 445 -134.27 -156.41 46.00
CA GLN A 445 -135.46 -157.11 45.52
C GLN A 445 -135.37 -158.64 45.71
N ALA A 446 -134.19 -159.23 45.56
CA ALA A 446 -133.97 -160.66 45.81
C ALA A 446 -134.16 -161.01 47.30
N TYR A 447 -133.64 -160.18 48.22
CA TYR A 447 -133.85 -160.35 49.66
C TYR A 447 -135.34 -160.22 50.06
N TYR A 448 -136.07 -159.25 49.49
CA TYR A 448 -137.51 -159.11 49.74
C TYR A 448 -138.33 -160.30 49.23
N ARG A 449 -138.01 -160.84 48.04
CA ARG A 449 -138.67 -162.05 47.52
C ARG A 449 -138.38 -163.28 48.40
N ALA A 450 -137.15 -163.44 48.86
CA ALA A 450 -136.77 -164.51 49.79
C ALA A 450 -137.47 -164.39 51.16
N PHE A 451 -137.63 -163.16 51.66
CA PHE A 451 -138.35 -162.89 52.90
C PHE A 451 -139.84 -163.25 52.81
N ILE A 452 -140.52 -162.84 51.73
CA ILE A 452 -141.95 -163.17 51.50
C ILE A 452 -142.15 -164.69 51.42
N ALA A 453 -141.25 -165.42 50.73
CA ALA A 453 -141.31 -166.87 50.64
C ALA A 453 -141.20 -167.56 52.01
N ARG A 454 -140.31 -167.10 52.90
CA ARG A 454 -140.17 -167.64 54.27
C ARG A 454 -141.42 -167.39 55.12
N VAL A 455 -141.99 -166.18 55.08
CA VAL A 455 -143.19 -165.84 55.85
C VAL A 455 -144.40 -166.69 55.43
N HIS A 456 -144.55 -167.01 54.14
CA HIS A 456 -145.63 -167.87 53.66
C HIS A 456 -145.49 -169.32 54.16
N THR A 457 -144.26 -169.87 54.18
CA THR A 457 -144.01 -171.23 54.69
C THR A 457 -144.25 -171.37 56.20
N GLN A 458 -143.99 -170.31 56.98
CA GLN A 458 -144.16 -170.34 58.44
C GLN A 458 -145.65 -170.34 58.85
N ARG A 459 -146.51 -169.61 58.12
CA ARG A 459 -147.97 -169.59 58.37
C ARG A 459 -148.68 -170.90 58.00
N GLU A 460 -148.14 -171.67 57.06
CA GLU A 460 -148.64 -173.01 56.68
C GLU A 460 -148.31 -174.08 57.74
N LEU A 461 -147.17 -173.96 58.44
CA LEU A 461 -146.76 -174.89 59.49
C LEU A 461 -147.60 -174.75 60.78
N GLU A 462 -147.98 -173.53 61.16
CA GLU A 462 -148.77 -173.27 62.38
C GLU A 462 -150.22 -173.75 62.30
N LYS A 463 -150.82 -173.81 61.10
CA LYS A 463 -152.20 -174.33 60.92
C LYS A 463 -152.29 -175.85 61.07
N ASN A 464 -151.21 -176.60 60.85
CA ASN A 464 -151.21 -178.06 60.82
C ASN A 464 -150.99 -178.74 62.18
N ALA A 465 -150.57 -178.00 63.22
CA ALA A 465 -150.36 -178.56 64.56
C ALA A 465 -151.66 -178.83 65.36
N ARG A 466 -152.82 -178.30 64.93
CA ARG A 466 -154.10 -178.39 65.67
C ARG A 466 -154.95 -179.67 65.43
N LYS A 467 -154.51 -180.69 64.67
CA LYS A 467 -155.39 -181.82 64.26
C LYS A 467 -154.94 -183.27 64.52
N ARG A 468 -153.80 -183.56 65.16
CA ARG A 468 -153.36 -184.96 65.36
C ARG A 468 -152.93 -185.27 66.80
N LYS A 469 -153.85 -185.86 67.58
CA LYS A 469 -153.70 -187.06 68.44
C LYS A 469 -154.64 -187.04 69.67
N LYS A 470 -155.92 -187.35 69.41
CA LYS A 470 -156.80 -188.13 70.31
C LYS A 470 -156.73 -189.57 69.78
N LYS A 471 -156.48 -190.56 70.66
CA LYS A 471 -156.14 -192.00 70.42
C LYS A 471 -154.64 -192.25 70.17
N GLY A 472 -153.90 -192.95 71.02
CA GLY A 472 -154.13 -193.63 72.30
C GLY A 472 -152.75 -194.14 72.79
N ARG A 473 -152.47 -194.35 74.08
CA ARG A 473 -153.24 -195.07 75.09
C ARG A 473 -152.60 -194.76 76.46
N ALA A 474 -153.36 -194.80 77.55
CA ALA A 474 -152.73 -194.88 78.87
C ALA A 474 -151.90 -196.18 78.97
N LYS A 475 -150.63 -196.06 79.38
CA LYS A 475 -150.21 -196.74 80.60
C LYS A 475 -149.27 -195.83 81.39
N LYS A 476 -149.87 -195.38 82.48
CA LYS A 476 -149.42 -194.56 83.61
C LYS A 476 -148.85 -193.19 83.30
#